data_AF-A0A7C2XV74-F1
#
_entry.id   AF-A0A7C2XV74-F1
#
_cell.length_a   1.000
_cell.length_b   1.000
_cell.length_c   1.000
_cell.angle_alpha   90.00
_cell.angle_beta   90.00
_cell.angle_gamma   90.00
#
_symmetry.space_group_name_H-M   'P 1'
#
loop_
_entity.id
_entity.type
_entity.pdbx_description
1 polymer ?
#
loop_
_entity_poly.entity_id
_entity_poly.type
_entity_poly.pdbx_seq_one_letter_code
_entity_poly.pdbx_strand_id
1 'polypeptide(L)' 'MNCVIFPEVKVGKGSLVGAGSILTKDLPPGQITVGNPAKIIGPASKIKLTGSNKPAYPWRYHFHRGYPKEIVDIWMKERP' A
#
# COMPACT_ATOMS: atom_id res chain seq x y z
N MET A 1 12.38 -9.55 2.00
CA MET A 1 11.17 -9.93 1.24
C MET A 1 11.44 -9.68 -0.23
N ASN A 2 10.99 -10.58 -1.11
CA ASN A 2 11.13 -10.46 -2.57
C ASN A 2 9.74 -10.26 -3.19
N CYS A 3 9.65 -9.49 -4.28
CA CYS A 3 8.48 -9.36 -5.13
C CYS A 3 8.92 -9.07 -6.56
N VAL A 4 8.20 -9.59 -7.55
CA VAL A 4 8.53 -9.43 -8.96
C VAL A 4 7.36 -8.75 -9.67
N ILE A 5 7.65 -7.70 -10.43
CA ILE A 5 6.66 -6.96 -11.24
C ILE A 5 7.03 -7.17 -12.69
N PHE A 6 6.09 -7.67 -13.50
CA PHE A 6 6.31 -7.87 -14.93
C PHE A 6 6.39 -6.53 -15.66
N PRO A 7 7.09 -6.48 -16.83
CA PRO A 7 7.11 -5.28 -17.66
C PRO A 7 5.70 -4.78 -17.98
N GLU A 8 5.56 -3.46 -18.12
CA GLU A 8 4.30 -2.78 -18.47
C GLU A 8 3.20 -2.78 -17.39
N VAL A 9 3.36 -3.53 -16.29
CA VAL A 9 2.40 -3.54 -15.18
C VAL A 9 2.39 -2.20 -14.44
N LYS A 10 1.20 -1.62 -14.28
CA LYS A 10 0.96 -0.37 -13.55
C LYS A 10 0.57 -0.65 -12.10
N VAL A 11 1.21 0.05 -11.17
CA VAL A 11 0.88 0.02 -9.74
C VAL A 11 0.20 1.33 -9.34
N GLY A 12 -1.07 1.22 -8.95
CA GLY A 12 -1.87 2.36 -8.52
C GLY A 12 -1.37 3.00 -7.22
N LYS A 13 -1.70 4.29 -7.04
CA LYS A 13 -1.35 5.05 -5.83
C LYS A 13 -2.00 4.43 -4.59
N GLY A 14 -1.21 4.29 -3.53
CA GLY A 14 -1.69 3.77 -2.25
C GLY A 14 -1.99 2.27 -2.24
N SER A 15 -1.62 1.54 -3.28
CA SER A 15 -1.77 0.09 -3.35
C SER A 15 -0.65 -0.63 -2.59
N LEU A 16 -0.89 -1.88 -2.22
CA LEU A 16 0.06 -2.72 -1.51
C LEU A 16 0.34 -4.02 -2.26
N VAL A 17 1.62 -4.32 -2.45
CA VAL A 17 2.09 -5.61 -2.97
C VAL A 17 2.55 -6.47 -1.79
N GLY A 18 1.96 -7.65 -1.67
CA GLY A 18 2.31 -8.61 -0.64
C GLY A 18 3.72 -9.17 -0.78
N ALA A 19 4.23 -9.69 0.34
CA ALA A 19 5.48 -10.43 0.36
C ALA A 19 5.43 -11.63 -0.59
N GLY A 20 6.48 -11.84 -1.39
CA GLY A 20 6.58 -13.00 -2.28
C GLY A 20 5.69 -12.94 -3.52
N SER A 21 5.08 -11.78 -3.82
CA SER A 21 4.13 -11.66 -4.92
C SER A 21 4.79 -11.52 -6.29
N ILE A 22 4.17 -12.16 -7.29
CA ILE A 22 4.52 -12.01 -8.72
C ILE A 22 3.38 -11.31 -9.45
N LEU A 23 3.54 -10.02 -9.72
CA LEU A 23 2.54 -9.21 -10.41
C LEU A 23 2.63 -9.46 -11.92
N THR A 24 1.56 -10.04 -12.46
CA THR A 24 1.38 -10.27 -13.90
C THR A 24 0.30 -9.37 -14.52
N LYS A 25 -0.39 -8.56 -13.70
CA LYS A 25 -1.48 -7.67 -14.10
C LYS A 25 -1.43 -6.38 -13.31
N ASP A 26 -2.02 -5.32 -13.88
CA ASP A 26 -2.17 -4.02 -13.23
C ASP A 26 -2.83 -4.12 -11.85
N LEU A 27 -2.31 -3.33 -10.91
CA LEU A 27 -2.83 -3.20 -9.56
C LEU A 27 -3.59 -1.88 -9.43
N PRO A 28 -4.93 -1.89 -9.28
CA PRO A 28 -5.70 -0.67 -9.11
C PRO A 28 -5.32 0.11 -7.84
N PRO A 29 -5.54 1.43 -7.79
CA PRO A 29 -5.25 2.27 -6.62
C PRO A 29 -5.93 1.77 -5.34
N GLY A 30 -5.21 1.82 -4.22
CA GLY A 30 -5.73 1.46 -2.89
C GLY A 30 -6.05 -0.02 -2.68
N GLN A 31 -5.67 -0.91 -3.60
CA GLN A 31 -5.89 -2.36 -3.50
C GLN A 31 -4.66 -3.08 -2.94
N ILE A 32 -4.86 -4.27 -2.38
CA ILE A 32 -3.81 -5.20 -1.99
C ILE A 32 -3.83 -6.45 -2.88
N THR A 33 -2.65 -6.89 -3.30
CA THR A 33 -2.44 -8.13 -4.05
C THR A 33 -1.45 -9.05 -3.35
N VAL A 34 -1.68 -10.37 -3.40
CA VAL A 34 -0.81 -11.40 -2.79
C VAL A 34 -0.67 -12.63 -3.68
N GLY A 35 0.41 -13.40 -3.49
CA GLY A 35 0.60 -14.71 -4.13
C GLY A 35 1.32 -14.71 -5.49
N ASN A 36 1.44 -15.90 -6.07
CA ASN A 36 2.07 -16.16 -7.37
C ASN A 36 1.18 -17.11 -8.20
N PRO A 37 0.50 -16.65 -9.27
CA PRO A 37 0.43 -15.24 -9.72
C PRO A 37 -0.34 -14.37 -8.72
N ALA A 38 0.00 -13.08 -8.64
CA ALA A 38 -0.58 -12.17 -7.67
C ALA A 38 -2.08 -11.92 -7.93
N LYS A 39 -2.90 -12.09 -6.91
CA LYS A 39 -4.36 -11.89 -6.94
C LYS A 39 -4.75 -10.78 -5.99
N ILE A 40 -5.66 -9.91 -6.46
CA ILE A 40 -6.26 -8.86 -5.63
C ILE A 40 -7.16 -9.51 -4.57
N ILE A 41 -6.89 -9.21 -3.30
CA ILE A 41 -7.67 -9.73 -2.16
C ILE A 41 -8.60 -8.69 -1.53
N GLY A 42 -8.46 -7.42 -1.91
CA GLY A 42 -9.36 -6.33 -1.50
C GLY A 42 -8.63 -5.02 -1.25
N PRO A 43 -9.27 -4.07 -0.55
CA PRO A 43 -8.68 -2.76 -0.29
C PRO A 43 -7.60 -2.81 0.79
N ALA A 44 -6.52 -2.07 0.59
CA ALA A 44 -5.40 -1.96 1.54
C ALA A 44 -5.85 -1.43 2.91
N SER A 45 -6.91 -0.62 2.96
CA SER A 45 -7.50 -0.10 4.19
C SER A 45 -8.04 -1.17 5.14
N LYS A 46 -8.25 -2.42 4.67
CA LYS A 46 -8.63 -3.55 5.54
C LYS A 46 -7.49 -3.99 6.45
N ILE A 47 -6.24 -3.67 6.12
CA ILE A 47 -5.09 -4.01 6.96
C ILE A 47 -5.14 -3.13 8.20
N LYS A 48 -5.06 -3.75 9.37
CA LYS A 48 -5.12 -3.07 10.66
C LYS A 48 -3.73 -2.93 11.26
N LEU A 49 -3.53 -1.86 12.02
CA LEU A 49 -2.34 -1.67 12.84
C LEU A 49 -2.28 -2.73 13.93
N THR A 50 -1.11 -3.33 14.15
CA THR A 50 -0.91 -4.30 15.24
C THR A 50 -1.30 -3.68 16.58
N GLY A 51 -2.18 -4.33 17.33
CA GLY A 51 -2.64 -3.84 18.63
C GLY A 51 -3.71 -2.74 18.57
N SER A 52 -4.22 -2.37 17.39
CA SER A 52 -5.36 -1.44 17.29
C SER A 52 -6.33 -1.82 16.18
N ASN A 53 -7.57 -1.36 16.26
CA ASN A 53 -8.58 -1.59 15.21
C ASN A 53 -8.54 -0.53 14.09
N LYS A 54 -7.52 0.34 14.08
CA LYS A 54 -7.36 1.41 13.10
C LYS A 54 -6.75 0.86 11.80
N PRO A 55 -7.14 1.40 10.63
CA PRO A 55 -6.52 1.00 9.37
C PRO A 55 -5.04 1.41 9.36
N ALA A 56 -4.17 0.52 8.89
CA ALA A 56 -2.75 0.78 8.73
C ALA A 56 -2.44 1.58 7.45
N TYR A 57 -3.28 1.40 6.42
CA TYR A 57 -3.18 2.12 5.17
C TYR A 57 -4.34 3.13 5.06
N PRO A 58 -4.09 4.36 4.57
CA PRO A 58 -2.81 4.87 4.04
C PRO A 58 -1.72 5.08 5.11
N TRP A 59 -0.51 4.56 4.87
CA TRP A 59 0.61 4.63 5.83
C TRP A 59 1.05 6.06 6.15
N ARG A 60 0.83 6.99 5.20
CA ARG A 60 1.19 8.42 5.29
C ARG A 60 0.61 9.18 6.48
N TYR A 61 -0.44 8.64 7.13
CA TYR A 61 -1.06 9.24 8.32
C TYR A 61 -0.49 8.72 9.64
N HIS A 62 0.35 7.70 9.60
CA HIS A 62 0.82 6.96 10.78
C HIS A 62 2.34 6.83 10.82
N PHE A 63 2.99 6.81 9.66
CA PHE A 63 4.44 6.63 9.53
C PHE A 63 5.08 7.87 8.91
N HIS A 64 5.80 8.63 9.73
CA HIS A 64 6.45 9.89 9.35
C HIS A 64 7.98 9.83 9.45
N ARG A 65 8.52 8.76 10.04
CA ARG A 65 9.96 8.63 10.29
C ARG A 65 10.72 8.63 8.95
N GLY A 66 11.63 9.59 8.79
CA GLY A 66 12.46 9.74 7.58
C GLY A 66 11.86 10.64 6.50
N TYR A 67 10.67 11.20 6.69
CA TYR A 67 10.07 12.16 5.76
C TYR A 67 10.28 13.62 6.23
N PRO A 68 10.46 14.58 5.29
CA PRO A 68 10.48 16.01 5.61
C PRO A 68 9.18 16.48 6.27
N LYS A 69 9.28 17.40 7.24
CA LYS A 69 8.14 17.89 8.02
C LYS A 69 7.07 18.54 7.13
N GLU A 70 7.49 19.29 6.13
CA GLU A 70 6.59 19.96 5.16
C GLU A 70 5.66 18.96 4.45
N ILE A 71 6.21 17.82 4.03
CA ILE A 71 5.44 16.77 3.34
C ILE A 71 4.46 16.09 4.32
N VAL A 72 4.91 15.86 5.55
CA VAL A 72 4.06 15.28 6.61
C VAL A 72 2.89 16.21 6.94
N ASP A 73 3.15 17.52 7.04
CA ASP A 73 2.11 18.51 7.31
C ASP A 73 1.07 18.57 6.18
N ILE A 74 1.49 18.40 4.92
CA ILE A 74 0.58 18.27 3.77
C ILE A 74 -0.30 17.02 3.92
N TRP A 75 0.30 15.86 4.21
CA TRP A 75 -0.46 14.62 4.39
C TRP A 75 -1.45 14.69 5.54
N MET A 76 -1.09 15.36 6.64
CA MET A 76 -1.98 15.54 7.78
C MET A 76 -3.14 16.50 7.46
N LYS A 77 -2.92 17.50 6.61
CA LYS A 77 -3.98 18.39 6.11
C LYS A 77 -4.92 17.70 5.11
N GLU A 78 -4.41 16.78 4.29
CA GLU A 78 -5.19 15.98 3.33
C GLU A 78 -6.02 14.86 3.99
N ARG A 79 -5.86 14.65 5.29
CA ARG A 79 -6.56 13.58 5.99
C ARG A 79 -8.06 13.92 6.07
N PRO A 80 -8.96 13.05 5.56
CA PRO A 80 -10.40 13.23 5.68
C PRO A 80 -10.88 13.03 7.12
#